data_AF-A0A4Q3JD54-F1
#
_entry.id   AF-A0A4Q3JD54-F1
#
_cell.length_a   1.000
_cell.length_b   1.000
_cell.length_c   1.000
_cell.angle_alpha   90.00
_cell.angle_beta   90.00
_cell.angle_gamma   90.00
#
_symmetry.space_group_name_H-M   'P 1'
#
loop_
_entity.id
_entity.type
_entity.pdbx_description
1 polymer ?
#
loop_
_entity_poly.entity_id
_entity_poly.type
_entity_poly.pdbx_seq_one_letter_code
_entity_poly.pdbx_strand_id
1 'polypeptide(L)'
;MRSLPVLVVVLLAAGCCKRDGGTSGTGAGGTAGAAPGAAGAAATAAPAATAADGLPADIPTSRTPAPSQADWDAAPTARVPTAAPNGCEVNMIREWVRVNCGKRAGVAPTEVTPRGGCSRDTYTSLRTSANLVTALSPRTHCEVEFSWGTAHTMFVADWAPGVRPGFAFQALPATPAPTASAAPAVSIRLPAGRVPVIRR
;
A
#
# COMPACT_ATOMS: atom_id res chain seq x y z
N MET A 1 18.95 -38.73 -5.50
CA MET A 1 19.28 -37.79 -4.41
C MET A 1 20.42 -36.91 -4.91
N ARG A 2 20.14 -35.65 -5.30
CA ARG A 2 21.15 -34.73 -5.85
C ARG A 2 21.34 -33.57 -4.86
N SER A 3 22.51 -33.51 -4.25
CA SER A 3 22.95 -32.44 -3.34
C SER A 3 23.05 -31.11 -4.08
N LEU A 4 22.48 -30.06 -3.50
CA LEU A 4 22.67 -28.67 -3.92
C LEU A 4 23.73 -28.02 -3.01
N PRO A 5 24.66 -27.21 -3.56
CA PRO A 5 25.69 -26.54 -2.78
C PRO A 5 25.12 -25.34 -2.01
N VAL A 6 25.44 -25.28 -0.72
CA VAL A 6 25.17 -24.16 0.18
C VAL A 6 26.16 -23.04 -0.13
N LEU A 7 25.67 -21.92 -0.65
CA LEU A 7 26.47 -20.72 -0.89
C LEU A 7 26.32 -19.77 0.30
N VAL A 8 27.36 -19.69 1.13
CA VAL A 8 27.46 -18.75 2.25
C VAL A 8 27.99 -17.41 1.73
N VAL A 9 27.19 -16.34 1.85
CA VAL A 9 27.63 -14.97 1.55
C VAL A 9 27.86 -14.23 2.87
N VAL A 10 29.13 -13.94 3.16
CA VAL A 10 29.55 -13.07 4.25
C VAL A 10 29.68 -11.64 3.69
N LEU A 11 28.92 -10.69 4.24
CA LEU A 11 29.04 -9.27 3.93
C LEU A 11 29.54 -8.53 5.17
N LEU A 12 30.85 -8.24 5.18
CA LEU A 12 31.46 -7.21 6.00
C LEU A 12 31.50 -5.90 5.21
N ALA A 13 31.01 -4.81 5.81
CA ALA A 13 31.51 -3.46 5.51
C ALA A 13 31.26 -2.53 6.72
N ALA A 14 32.35 -2.22 7.41
CA ALA A 14 32.48 -1.06 8.29
C ALA A 14 32.58 0.22 7.46
N GLY A 15 32.07 1.35 7.97
CA GLY A 15 32.25 2.64 7.31
C GLY A 15 31.57 3.82 8.00
N CYS A 16 32.33 4.54 8.81
CA CYS A 16 31.97 5.74 9.57
C CYS A 16 31.59 6.94 8.68
N CYS A 17 30.54 7.68 9.05
CA CYS A 17 30.42 9.10 8.70
C CYS A 17 29.88 9.90 9.90
N LYS A 18 30.83 10.61 10.51
CA LYS A 18 30.71 11.61 11.57
C LYS A 18 30.28 12.94 10.94
N ARG A 19 29.31 13.65 11.53
CA ARG A 19 29.05 15.06 11.23
C ARG A 19 28.69 15.80 12.51
N ASP A 20 29.66 16.55 13.00
CA ASP A 20 29.54 17.51 14.09
C ASP A 20 29.25 18.92 13.54
N GLY A 21 28.47 19.72 14.28
CA GLY A 21 28.67 21.17 14.41
C GLY A 21 27.66 22.12 13.75
N GLY A 22 27.02 22.97 14.56
CA GLY A 22 26.35 24.21 14.11
C GLY A 22 25.01 24.55 14.81
N THR A 23 24.96 24.78 16.13
CA THR A 23 24.99 26.09 16.82
C THR A 23 23.64 26.81 16.99
N SER A 24 23.20 26.81 18.25
CA SER A 24 22.58 27.88 19.06
C SER A 24 21.52 28.82 18.47
N GLY A 25 20.28 28.62 18.93
CA GLY A 25 19.25 29.64 19.01
C GLY A 25 18.56 29.57 20.38
N THR A 26 19.15 30.21 21.39
CA THR A 26 18.55 30.40 22.71
C THR A 26 17.49 31.51 22.63
N GLY A 27 16.23 31.13 22.44
CA GLY A 27 15.08 32.01 22.64
C GLY A 27 14.43 31.69 23.98
N ALA A 28 14.80 32.44 25.02
CA ALA A 28 14.17 32.37 26.33
C ALA A 28 13.02 33.37 26.41
N GLY A 29 11.85 32.87 26.81
CA GLY A 29 10.62 33.63 27.06
C GLY A 29 9.44 32.72 26.69
N GLY A 30 8.54 32.30 27.57
CA GLY A 30 8.22 32.71 28.92
C GLY A 30 6.75 32.33 29.13
N THR A 31 6.48 31.59 30.21
CA THR A 31 5.18 31.41 30.89
C THR A 31 3.95 30.92 30.11
N ALA A 32 3.53 29.68 30.38
CA ALA A 32 2.46 29.35 31.32
C ALA A 32 2.18 27.84 31.24
N GLY A 33 2.42 27.13 32.35
CA GLY A 33 2.24 25.68 32.43
C GLY A 33 0.77 25.29 32.28
N ALA A 34 0.42 24.77 31.11
CA ALA A 34 -0.68 23.82 31.01
C ALA A 34 -0.13 22.49 31.53
N ALA A 35 -0.65 22.05 32.68
CA ALA A 35 -0.37 20.72 33.21
C ALA A 35 -0.59 19.69 32.08
N PRO A 36 0.32 18.71 31.88
CA PRO A 36 0.09 17.63 30.93
C PRO A 36 -1.19 16.92 31.35
N GLY A 37 -2.28 17.22 30.63
CA GLY A 37 -3.56 16.56 30.81
C GLY A 37 -3.29 15.08 30.71
N ALA A 38 -3.55 14.35 31.80
CA ALA A 38 -3.40 12.91 31.87
C ALA A 38 -4.13 12.33 30.64
N ALA A 39 -3.33 11.83 29.68
CA ALA A 39 -3.84 11.09 28.55
C ALA A 39 -4.59 9.91 29.15
N GLY A 40 -5.92 10.02 29.19
CA GLY A 40 -6.77 8.98 29.75
C GLY A 40 -6.38 7.69 29.09
N ALA A 41 -5.94 6.71 29.89
CA ALA A 41 -5.60 5.39 29.40
C ALA A 41 -6.82 4.88 28.64
N ALA A 42 -6.73 4.89 27.30
CA ALA A 42 -7.79 4.38 26.45
C ALA A 42 -8.01 2.94 26.88
N ALA A 43 -9.19 2.67 27.44
CA ALA A 43 -9.53 1.33 27.88
C ALA A 43 -9.30 0.38 26.70
N THR A 44 -8.34 -0.53 26.85
CA THR A 44 -8.06 -1.55 25.85
C THR A 44 -9.31 -2.42 25.75
N ALA A 45 -10.13 -2.15 24.73
CA ALA A 45 -11.30 -2.95 24.46
C ALA A 45 -10.84 -4.40 24.25
N ALA A 46 -11.50 -5.35 24.92
CA ALA A 46 -11.21 -6.76 24.72
C ALA A 46 -11.32 -7.10 23.21
N PRO A 47 -10.42 -7.94 22.68
CA PRO A 47 -10.45 -8.30 21.27
C PRO A 47 -11.81 -8.91 20.92
N ALA A 48 -12.45 -8.36 19.89
CA ALA A 48 -13.73 -8.88 19.42
C ALA A 48 -13.56 -10.33 18.96
N ALA A 49 -14.55 -11.17 19.26
CA ALA A 49 -14.57 -12.55 18.78
C ALA A 49 -14.51 -12.54 17.24
N THR A 50 -13.54 -13.29 16.69
CA THR A 50 -13.38 -13.45 15.25
C THR A 50 -14.07 -14.74 14.81
N ALA A 51 -14.84 -14.69 13.73
CA ALA A 51 -15.47 -15.88 13.19
C ALA A 51 -14.47 -16.76 12.42
N ALA A 52 -14.89 -17.97 12.03
CA ALA A 52 -14.02 -18.94 11.35
C ALA A 52 -13.47 -18.46 9.99
N ASP A 53 -14.09 -17.43 9.41
CA ASP A 53 -13.64 -16.75 8.19
C ASP A 53 -12.61 -15.65 8.45
N GLY A 54 -12.16 -15.43 9.69
CA GLY A 54 -11.19 -14.40 10.03
C GLY A 54 -11.77 -12.99 10.06
N LEU A 55 -13.09 -12.84 9.90
CA LEU A 55 -13.77 -11.55 9.97
C LEU A 55 -14.38 -11.35 11.37
N PRO A 56 -14.42 -10.12 11.90
CA PRO A 56 -15.09 -9.84 13.17
C PRO A 56 -16.57 -10.25 13.13
N ALA A 57 -17.09 -10.72 14.27
CA ALA A 57 -18.50 -11.09 14.40
C ALA A 57 -19.41 -9.85 14.39
N ASP A 58 -18.97 -8.78 15.05
CA ASP A 58 -19.66 -7.49 15.13
C ASP A 58 -18.67 -6.39 14.71
N ILE A 59 -19.14 -5.44 13.92
CA ILE A 59 -18.35 -4.29 13.49
C ILE A 59 -19.03 -3.03 14.02
N PRO A 60 -18.33 -2.19 14.80
CA PRO A 60 -18.93 -1.01 15.38
C PRO A 60 -19.46 -0.08 14.29
N THR A 61 -20.62 0.52 14.56
CA THR A 61 -21.23 1.52 13.68
C THR A 61 -20.51 2.87 13.76
N SER A 62 -19.86 3.13 14.89
CA SER A 62 -19.03 4.30 15.09
C SER A 62 -17.60 4.04 14.64
N ARG A 63 -16.97 5.08 14.12
CA ARG A 63 -15.59 5.03 13.69
C ARG A 63 -14.65 4.95 14.89
N THR A 64 -13.72 4.02 14.83
CA THR A 64 -12.70 3.76 15.86
C THR A 64 -11.32 4.28 15.41
N PRO A 65 -10.39 4.49 16.36
CA PRO A 65 -9.02 4.84 16.02
C PRO A 65 -8.35 3.77 15.16
N ALA A 66 -7.49 4.20 14.23
CA ALA A 66 -6.72 3.30 13.38
C ALA A 66 -5.94 2.26 14.21
N PRO A 67 -5.94 0.96 13.84
CA PRO A 67 -5.18 -0.06 14.55
C PRO A 67 -3.68 0.18 14.48
N SER A 68 -2.97 -0.22 15.54
CA SER A 68 -1.52 -0.20 15.58
C SER A 68 -0.92 -1.35 14.76
N GLN A 69 0.40 -1.32 14.53
CA GLN A 69 1.10 -2.42 13.87
C GLN A 69 0.95 -3.74 14.64
N ALA A 70 1.03 -3.70 15.98
CA ALA A 70 0.88 -4.89 16.82
C ALA A 70 -0.53 -5.50 16.70
N ASP A 71 -1.55 -4.66 16.56
CA ASP A 71 -2.92 -5.13 16.32
C ASP A 71 -3.00 -5.88 14.98
N TRP A 72 -2.36 -5.36 13.94
CA TRP A 72 -2.30 -6.01 12.62
C TRP A 72 -1.53 -7.32 12.63
N ASP A 73 -0.42 -7.40 13.36
CA ASP A 73 0.40 -8.62 13.45
C ASP A 73 -0.35 -9.75 14.19
N ALA A 74 -1.25 -9.39 15.10
CA ALA A 74 -2.11 -10.32 15.82
C ALA A 74 -3.41 -10.69 15.07
N ALA A 75 -3.79 -9.91 14.04
CA ALA A 75 -5.06 -10.09 13.35
C ALA A 75 -5.04 -11.31 12.43
N PRO A 76 -6.04 -12.21 12.50
CA PRO A 76 -6.12 -13.35 11.62
C PRO A 76 -6.35 -12.90 10.17
N THR A 77 -5.84 -13.70 9.23
CA THR A 77 -6.11 -13.51 7.81
C THR A 77 -7.55 -13.92 7.48
N ALA A 78 -8.30 -13.01 6.89
CA ALA A 78 -9.65 -13.24 6.40
C ALA A 78 -9.64 -14.23 5.23
N ARG A 79 -10.59 -15.15 5.24
CA ARG A 79 -10.82 -16.09 4.13
C ARG A 79 -11.61 -15.36 3.04
N VAL A 80 -10.96 -15.17 1.89
CA VAL A 80 -11.59 -14.56 0.70
C VAL A 80 -12.06 -15.68 -0.23
N PRO A 81 -13.34 -15.70 -0.67
CA PRO A 81 -13.88 -16.80 -1.49
C PRO A 81 -13.15 -16.99 -2.83
N THR A 82 -12.72 -15.89 -3.44
CA THR A 82 -11.90 -15.94 -4.65
C THR A 82 -10.45 -16.04 -4.24
N ALA A 83 -9.71 -16.99 -4.81
CA ALA A 83 -8.29 -17.15 -4.53
C ALA A 83 -7.59 -15.81 -4.68
N ALA A 84 -7.04 -15.31 -3.57
CA ALA A 84 -6.26 -14.09 -3.59
C ALA A 84 -5.07 -14.32 -4.54
N PRO A 85 -4.79 -13.39 -5.46
CA PRO A 85 -3.65 -13.54 -6.35
C PRO A 85 -2.38 -13.68 -5.49
N ASN A 86 -1.47 -14.55 -5.96
CA ASN A 86 -0.30 -15.03 -5.24
C ASN A 86 0.31 -13.99 -4.28
N GLY A 87 0.14 -14.22 -2.97
CA GLY A 87 0.75 -13.43 -1.91
C GLY A 87 -0.02 -12.20 -1.46
N CYS A 88 -1.31 -12.08 -1.77
CA CYS A 88 -2.20 -11.11 -1.14
C CYS A 88 -2.86 -11.69 0.13
N GLU A 89 -2.73 -10.97 1.23
CA GLU A 89 -3.36 -11.25 2.52
C GLU A 89 -4.36 -10.13 2.83
N VAL A 90 -5.52 -10.52 3.38
CA VAL A 90 -6.54 -9.58 3.84
C VAL A 90 -6.71 -9.80 5.34
N ASN A 91 -6.60 -8.75 6.13
CA ASN A 91 -6.84 -8.78 7.56
C ASN A 91 -7.91 -7.74 7.90
N MET A 92 -8.75 -8.04 8.90
CA MET A 92 -9.77 -7.10 9.35
C MET A 92 -9.75 -6.96 10.86
N ILE A 93 -9.73 -5.72 11.35
CA ILE A 93 -9.80 -5.38 12.77
C ILE A 93 -10.90 -4.35 12.94
N ARG A 94 -12.00 -4.74 13.58
CA ARG A 94 -13.20 -3.89 13.69
C ARG A 94 -13.63 -3.47 12.27
N GLU A 95 -13.70 -2.18 11.97
CA GLU A 95 -14.06 -1.65 10.66
C GLU A 95 -12.87 -1.44 9.72
N TRP A 96 -11.65 -1.63 10.19
CA TRP A 96 -10.44 -1.41 9.39
C TRP A 96 -10.09 -2.68 8.62
N VAL A 97 -9.89 -2.55 7.31
CA VAL A 97 -9.35 -3.60 6.46
C VAL A 97 -7.93 -3.25 6.05
N ARG A 98 -7.05 -4.24 6.12
CA ARG A 98 -5.70 -4.19 5.56
C ARG A 98 -5.57 -5.22 4.47
N VAL A 99 -5.02 -4.80 3.32
CA VAL A 99 -4.64 -5.71 2.24
C VAL A 99 -3.15 -5.55 2.02
N ASN A 100 -2.42 -6.67 2.10
CA ASN A 100 -0.98 -6.70 1.86
C ASN A 100 -0.69 -7.66 0.71
N CYS A 101 -0.22 -7.11 -0.40
CA CYS A 101 0.04 -7.83 -1.63
C CYS A 101 1.54 -7.86 -1.93
N GLY A 102 2.13 -9.05 -1.82
CA GLY A 102 3.55 -9.28 -2.07
C GLY A 102 3.97 -9.26 -3.54
N LYS A 103 5.10 -9.90 -3.85
CA LYS A 103 5.57 -10.06 -5.23
C LYS A 103 4.68 -11.05 -5.99
N ARG A 104 4.38 -10.74 -7.25
CA ARG A 104 3.67 -11.63 -8.17
C ARG A 104 4.64 -12.15 -9.23
N ALA A 105 4.86 -13.47 -9.27
CA ALA A 105 5.81 -14.10 -10.21
C ALA A 105 7.20 -13.43 -10.20
N GLY A 106 7.69 -13.03 -9.01
CA GLY A 106 8.98 -12.35 -8.85
C GLY A 106 8.96 -10.84 -9.12
N VAL A 107 7.89 -10.30 -9.72
CA VAL A 107 7.72 -8.86 -9.98
C VAL A 107 7.22 -8.16 -8.71
N ALA A 108 7.85 -7.05 -8.34
CA ALA A 108 7.41 -6.22 -7.23
C ALA A 108 6.18 -5.37 -7.61
N PRO A 109 5.28 -5.06 -6.67
CA PRO A 109 4.15 -4.21 -6.95
C PRO A 109 4.60 -2.80 -7.34
N THR A 110 3.94 -2.23 -8.34
CA THR A 110 4.27 -0.93 -8.93
C THR A 110 3.31 0.17 -8.53
N GLU A 111 2.05 -0.17 -8.25
CA GLU A 111 1.00 0.81 -7.92
C GLU A 111 -0.08 0.20 -7.03
N VAL A 112 -0.68 1.05 -6.19
CA VAL A 112 -1.92 0.77 -5.45
C VAL A 112 -2.84 1.97 -5.65
N THR A 113 -3.97 1.76 -6.32
CA THR A 113 -4.85 2.84 -6.75
C THR A 113 -6.25 2.59 -6.22
N PRO A 114 -6.63 3.26 -5.11
CA PRO A 114 -8.01 3.25 -4.63
C PRO A 114 -8.95 3.86 -5.66
N ARG A 115 -10.09 3.21 -5.88
CA ARG A 115 -11.17 3.58 -6.78
C ARG A 115 -12.51 3.49 -6.03
N GLY A 116 -13.51 4.21 -6.52
CA GLY A 116 -14.86 4.17 -5.95
C GLY A 116 -14.97 4.84 -4.57
N GLY A 117 -15.83 4.29 -3.71
CA GLY A 117 -16.26 4.89 -2.45
C GLY A 117 -15.39 4.55 -1.23
N CYS A 118 -14.10 4.29 -1.41
CA CYS A 118 -13.18 4.06 -0.30
C CYS A 118 -13.19 5.23 0.70
N SER A 119 -12.91 4.93 1.98
CA SER A 119 -12.90 5.97 3.01
C SER A 119 -11.80 7.01 2.77
N ARG A 120 -12.01 8.22 3.31
CA ARG A 120 -10.99 9.28 3.34
C ARG A 120 -9.75 8.88 4.12
N ASP A 121 -9.87 7.88 4.98
CA ASP A 121 -8.80 7.36 5.83
C ASP A 121 -8.17 6.12 5.21
N THR A 122 -7.91 6.23 3.91
CA THR A 122 -7.21 5.22 3.14
C THR A 122 -5.73 5.55 3.10
N TYR A 123 -4.90 4.59 3.49
CA TYR A 123 -3.45 4.66 3.46
C TYR A 123 -2.93 3.61 2.50
N THR A 124 -2.04 4.02 1.60
CA THR A 124 -1.36 3.12 0.66
C THR A 124 0.14 3.23 0.82
N SER A 125 0.86 2.11 0.71
CA SER A 125 2.32 2.13 0.64
C SER A 125 2.86 1.08 -0.32
N LEU A 126 3.94 1.43 -1.00
CA LEU A 126 4.65 0.58 -1.95
C LEU A 126 6.08 0.45 -1.44
N ARG A 127 6.41 -0.71 -0.86
CA ARG A 127 7.79 -1.07 -0.47
C ARG A 127 8.16 -2.39 -1.13
N THR A 128 8.47 -3.40 -0.35
CA THR A 128 8.63 -4.79 -0.82
C THR A 128 7.28 -5.44 -1.14
N SER A 129 6.19 -4.86 -0.62
CA SER A 129 4.80 -5.22 -0.88
C SER A 129 3.95 -3.96 -1.05
N ALA A 130 2.78 -4.14 -1.67
CA ALA A 130 1.72 -3.17 -1.78
C ALA A 130 0.80 -3.31 -0.56
N ASN A 131 0.74 -2.29 0.27
CA ASN A 131 -0.13 -2.28 1.44
C ASN A 131 -1.23 -1.24 1.25
N LEU A 132 -2.45 -1.64 1.55
CA LEU A 132 -3.63 -0.80 1.68
C LEU A 132 -4.14 -0.96 3.10
N VAL A 133 -4.50 0.15 3.75
CA VAL A 133 -5.30 0.16 4.98
C VAL A 133 -6.44 1.15 4.77
N THR A 134 -7.69 0.73 4.97
CA THR A 134 -8.84 1.63 4.86
C THR A 134 -9.90 1.28 5.88
N ALA A 135 -10.59 2.29 6.41
CA ALA A 135 -11.78 2.08 7.22
C ALA A 135 -12.98 1.83 6.31
N LEU A 136 -13.74 0.77 6.56
CA LEU A 136 -15.00 0.53 5.87
C LEU A 136 -16.16 1.07 6.71
N SER A 137 -17.28 1.35 6.05
CA SER A 137 -18.52 1.72 6.73
C SER A 137 -19.72 1.05 6.05
N PRO A 138 -20.87 0.91 6.73
CA PRO A 138 -22.08 0.44 6.05
C PRO A 138 -22.39 1.27 4.80
N ARG A 139 -22.79 0.61 3.71
CA ARG A 139 -22.99 1.16 2.36
C ARG A 139 -21.70 1.54 1.62
N THR A 140 -20.56 1.03 2.05
CA THR A 140 -19.30 1.25 1.32
C THR A 140 -19.14 0.23 0.21
N HIS A 141 -18.76 0.73 -0.98
CA HIS A 141 -18.21 -0.07 -2.07
C HIS A 141 -16.84 0.53 -2.40
N CYS A 142 -15.77 -0.19 -2.06
CA CYS A 142 -14.40 0.25 -2.24
C CYS A 142 -13.69 -0.72 -3.18
N GLU A 143 -13.15 -0.18 -4.27
CA GLU A 143 -12.36 -0.93 -5.24
C GLU A 143 -10.91 -0.47 -5.12
N VAL A 144 -9.94 -1.37 -5.12
CA VAL A 144 -8.53 -0.99 -5.09
C VAL A 144 -7.78 -1.81 -6.11
N GLU A 145 -7.17 -1.11 -7.06
CA GLU A 145 -6.35 -1.73 -8.08
C GLU A 145 -4.92 -1.89 -7.58
N PHE A 146 -4.38 -3.09 -7.70
CA PHE A 146 -2.99 -3.43 -7.46
C PHE A 146 -2.32 -3.79 -8.78
N SER A 147 -1.16 -3.19 -9.06
CA SER A 147 -0.41 -3.44 -10.31
C SER A 147 0.98 -4.05 -10.06
N TRP A 148 1.39 -4.92 -10.99
CA TRP A 148 2.72 -5.53 -11.08
C TRP A 148 3.17 -5.50 -12.54
N GLY A 149 3.73 -4.37 -12.99
CA GLY A 149 4.03 -4.18 -14.41
C GLY A 149 2.73 -4.11 -15.23
N THR A 150 2.50 -5.08 -16.13
CA THR A 150 1.28 -5.16 -16.96
C THR A 150 0.17 -6.01 -16.34
N ALA A 151 0.43 -6.65 -15.20
CA ALA A 151 -0.56 -7.46 -14.50
C ALA A 151 -1.30 -6.61 -13.46
N HIS A 152 -2.62 -6.70 -13.46
CA HIS A 152 -3.48 -5.92 -12.58
C HIS A 152 -4.44 -6.86 -11.84
N THR A 153 -4.77 -6.50 -10.59
CA THR A 153 -5.83 -7.15 -9.82
C THR A 153 -6.64 -6.09 -9.12
N MET A 154 -7.96 -6.20 -9.20
CA MET A 154 -8.88 -5.42 -8.38
C MET A 154 -9.19 -6.17 -7.08
N PHE A 155 -8.97 -5.53 -5.93
CA PHE A 155 -9.61 -5.89 -4.68
C PHE A 155 -10.93 -5.14 -4.56
N VAL A 156 -12.00 -5.83 -4.17
CA VAL A 156 -13.31 -5.22 -3.94
C VAL A 156 -13.75 -5.52 -2.52
N ALA A 157 -14.11 -4.47 -1.79
CA ALA A 157 -14.73 -4.54 -0.48
C ALA A 157 -16.14 -3.95 -0.56
N ASP A 158 -17.13 -4.80 -0.33
CA ASP A 158 -18.54 -4.48 -0.35
C ASP A 158 -19.13 -4.62 1.05
N TRP A 159 -19.78 -3.57 1.54
CA TRP A 159 -20.47 -3.62 2.83
C TRP A 159 -21.89 -3.08 2.72
N ALA A 160 -22.85 -3.96 2.44
CA ALA A 160 -24.26 -3.60 2.46
C ALA A 160 -24.79 -3.43 3.91
N PRO A 161 -25.84 -2.61 4.13
CA PRO A 161 -26.44 -2.44 5.45
C PRO A 161 -26.93 -3.76 6.07
N GLY A 162 -26.60 -3.98 7.34
CA GLY A 162 -27.09 -5.14 8.10
C GLY A 162 -26.44 -6.48 7.73
N VAL A 163 -25.47 -6.49 6.80
CA VAL A 163 -24.67 -7.68 6.48
C VAL A 163 -23.20 -7.44 6.84
N ARG A 164 -22.44 -8.52 6.97
CA ARG A 164 -20.98 -8.46 7.12
C ARG A 164 -20.35 -8.05 5.79
N PRO A 165 -19.20 -7.36 5.80
CA PRO A 165 -18.50 -6.99 4.58
C PRO A 165 -18.05 -8.24 3.82
N GLY A 166 -18.19 -8.20 2.51
CA GLY A 166 -17.67 -9.18 1.57
C GLY A 166 -16.39 -8.67 0.92
N PHE A 167 -15.46 -9.59 0.68
CA PHE A 167 -14.21 -9.32 -0.02
C PHE A 167 -14.08 -10.19 -1.25
N ALA A 168 -13.56 -9.63 -2.33
CA ALA A 168 -13.26 -10.35 -3.55
C ALA A 168 -11.99 -9.83 -4.21
N PHE A 169 -11.32 -10.71 -4.94
CA PHE A 169 -10.26 -10.34 -5.88
C PHE A 169 -10.71 -10.67 -7.28
N GLN A 170 -10.51 -9.75 -8.21
CA GLN A 170 -10.84 -9.92 -9.62
C GLN A 170 -9.58 -9.67 -10.43
N ALA A 171 -9.20 -10.62 -11.28
CA ALA A 171 -8.14 -10.40 -12.24
C ALA A 171 -8.63 -9.39 -13.27
N LEU A 172 -7.91 -8.28 -13.41
CA LEU A 172 -8.19 -7.32 -14.47
C LEU A 172 -7.45 -7.77 -15.74
N PRO A 173 -8.01 -7.50 -16.94
CA PRO A 173 -7.29 -7.75 -18.17
C PRO A 173 -5.96 -7.01 -18.13
N ALA A 174 -4.90 -7.67 -18.61
CA ALA A 174 -3.60 -7.02 -18.72
C ALA A 174 -3.74 -5.79 -19.62
N THR A 175 -3.25 -4.64 -19.16
CA THR A 175 -3.15 -3.46 -20.03
C THR A 175 -2.20 -3.86 -21.15
N PRO A 176 -2.62 -3.81 -22.43
CA PRO A 176 -1.71 -4.09 -23.52
C PRO A 176 -0.53 -3.13 -23.37
N ALA A 177 0.69 -3.66 -23.44
CA ALA A 177 1.87 -2.81 -23.45
C ALA A 177 1.63 -1.69 -24.48
N PRO A 178 1.95 -0.42 -24.16
CA PRO A 178 1.75 0.68 -25.09
C PRO A 178 2.42 0.22 -26.38
N THR A 179 1.61 -0.09 -27.39
CA THR A 179 2.13 -0.57 -28.67
C THR A 179 3.00 0.57 -29.11
N ALA A 180 4.32 0.36 -29.12
CA ALA A 180 5.31 1.41 -29.28
C ALA A 180 4.79 2.30 -30.40
N SER A 181 4.25 3.46 -30.01
CA SER A 181 3.49 4.27 -30.94
C SER A 181 4.47 4.52 -32.04
N ALA A 182 4.20 3.97 -33.23
CA ALA A 182 5.07 4.14 -34.37
C ALA A 182 5.13 5.64 -34.54
N ALA A 183 6.21 6.25 -34.01
CA ALA A 183 6.34 7.68 -33.97
C ALA A 183 6.08 8.12 -35.40
N PRO A 184 5.07 8.97 -35.65
CA PRO A 184 4.76 9.35 -37.02
C PRO A 184 6.10 9.82 -37.59
N ALA A 185 6.56 9.18 -38.66
CA ALA A 185 7.86 9.50 -39.23
C ALA A 185 7.84 10.97 -39.59
N VAL A 186 8.40 11.81 -38.72
CA VAL A 186 8.49 13.24 -38.95
C VAL A 186 9.49 13.39 -40.07
N SER A 187 8.98 13.48 -41.29
CA SER A 187 9.78 13.76 -42.48
C SER A 187 10.23 15.21 -42.36
N ILE A 188 11.41 15.42 -41.78
CA ILE A 188 12.07 16.72 -41.80
C ILE A 188 12.44 16.99 -43.26
N ARG A 189 11.62 17.76 -43.98
CA ARG A 189 12.03 18.35 -45.25
C ARG A 189 13.13 19.37 -44.95
N LEU A 190 14.38 18.97 -45.17
CA LEU A 190 15.49 19.90 -45.22
C LEU A 190 15.22 20.91 -46.34
N PRO A 191 15.25 22.23 -46.07
CA PRO A 191 15.15 23.23 -47.13
C PRO A 191 16.36 23.07 -48.06
N ALA A 192 16.09 22.76 -49.32
CA ALA A 192 17.11 22.78 -50.35
C ALA A 192 17.64 24.22 -50.50
N GLY A 193 18.95 24.43 -50.31
CA GLY A 193 19.60 25.64 -50.82
C GLY A 193 20.40 26.51 -49.85
N ARG A 194 21.23 25.94 -48.97
CA ARG A 194 22.40 26.69 -48.45
C ARG A 194 23.68 25.90 -48.66
N VAL A 195 24.33 26.18 -49.78
CA VAL A 195 25.74 25.81 -50.00
C VAL A 195 26.58 26.74 -49.12
N PRO A 196 27.39 26.21 -48.17
CA PRO A 196 28.28 27.05 -47.39
C PRO A 196 29.38 27.63 -48.30
N VAL A 197 29.45 28.96 -48.40
CA VAL A 197 30.56 29.65 -49.06
C VAL A 197 31.75 29.64 -48.12
N ILE A 198 32.75 28.80 -48.42
CA ILE A 198 34.04 28.82 -47.75
C ILE A 198 34.83 30.01 -48.30
N ARG A 199 34.99 31.08 -47.52
CA ARG A 199 35.95 32.14 -47.84
C ARG A 199 37.34 31.70 -47.39
N ARG A 200 38.30 31.75 -48.32
CA ARG A 200 39.73 31.58 -48.07
C ARG A 200 40.33 32.88 -47.59
#